data_AF-A0A813J6Y7-F1
#
_entry.id   AF-A0A813J6Y7-F1
#
_cell.length_a   1.000
_cell.length_b   1.000
_cell.length_c   1.000
_cell.angle_alpha   90.00
_cell.angle_beta   90.00
_cell.angle_gamma   90.00
#
_symmetry.space_group_name_H-M   'P 1'
#
loop_
_entity.id
_entity.type
_entity.pdbx_description
1 polymer ?
#
loop_
_entity_poly.entity_id
_entity_poly.type
_entity_poly.pdbx_seq_one_letter_code
_entity_poly.pdbx_strand_id
1 'polypeptide(L)'
;MDVQTLGPGDVVCVQGTDRFSAIGAVGGYLGHVLVVLGQPRLVQGGGDEAEELRTVLPTPMPWPLWLLKTFESTSSVTGLHTSNHVIHVEESTGRFRLLGEIQWGEQFIEYEGAVAEFWKAPAPLRSAFRTDLMNEVLEEMKESQDSWSLFTAVRAVLRSAFVEEEADQLATLRELQECWVSKPICTSVIICFWQRYLCKLPAACREDADLHAARMVLQWMPLKADRALPGDLLSTMLKYGWTSLKERSRTLTVRTA
;
A
#
# COMPACT_ATOMS: atom_id res chain seq x y z
N MET A 1 17.26 -6.03 7.89
CA MET A 1 16.03 -5.82 7.10
C MET A 1 16.00 -4.36 6.77
N ASP A 2 15.89 -4.06 5.50
CA ASP A 2 16.32 -2.78 4.98
C ASP A 2 15.14 -2.03 4.39
N VAL A 3 14.58 -1.13 5.20
CA VAL A 3 13.54 -0.18 4.81
C VAL A 3 13.99 0.60 3.57
N GLN A 4 15.30 0.84 3.39
CA GLN A 4 15.86 1.54 2.22
C GLN A 4 15.57 0.83 0.89
N THR A 5 15.24 -0.46 0.92
CA THR A 5 14.92 -1.23 -0.28
C THR A 5 13.48 -1.09 -0.75
N LEU A 6 12.64 -0.40 0.02
CA LEU A 6 11.31 -0.02 -0.41
C LEU A 6 11.40 1.09 -1.46
N GLY A 7 10.42 1.12 -2.36
CA GLY A 7 10.32 2.15 -3.38
C GLY A 7 8.88 2.38 -3.83
N PRO A 8 8.67 3.31 -4.77
CA PRO A 8 7.36 3.63 -5.32
C PRO A 8 6.59 2.38 -5.77
N GLY A 9 5.30 2.31 -5.46
CA GLY A 9 4.41 1.20 -5.76
C GLY A 9 4.38 0.08 -4.71
N ASP A 10 5.41 -0.07 -3.87
CA ASP A 10 5.36 -1.02 -2.77
C ASP A 10 4.14 -0.75 -1.86
N VAL A 11 3.68 -1.77 -1.15
CA VAL A 11 2.45 -1.68 -0.35
C VAL A 11 2.79 -1.77 1.12
N VAL A 12 2.15 -0.95 1.94
CA VAL A 12 2.20 -1.02 3.40
C VAL A 12 0.89 -1.58 3.89
N CYS A 13 0.92 -2.62 4.71
CA CYS A 13 -0.25 -3.16 5.38
C CYS A 13 -0.12 -2.86 6.87
N VAL A 14 -1.06 -2.09 7.42
CA VAL A 14 -1.05 -1.66 8.81
C VAL A 14 -2.01 -2.52 9.62
N GLN A 15 -1.48 -3.14 10.67
CA GLN A 15 -2.24 -3.84 11.69
C GLN A 15 -2.42 -2.89 12.87
N GLY A 16 -3.67 -2.59 13.23
CA GLY A 16 -3.97 -1.71 14.37
C GLY A 16 -4.71 -2.45 15.48
N THR A 17 -4.62 -1.92 16.70
CA THR A 17 -5.39 -2.41 17.84
C THR A 17 -6.69 -1.63 18.04
N ASP A 18 -6.69 -0.29 17.92
CA ASP A 18 -7.86 0.49 18.42
C ASP A 18 -8.39 1.63 17.52
N ARG A 19 -7.56 2.31 16.71
CA ARG A 19 -8.03 3.37 15.78
C ARG A 19 -8.25 2.91 14.33
N PHE A 20 -7.45 1.96 13.87
CA PHE A 20 -7.59 1.35 12.55
C PHE A 20 -8.57 0.17 12.53
N SER A 21 -8.88 -0.43 13.68
CA SER A 21 -9.89 -1.49 13.79
C SER A 21 -11.31 -1.01 13.48
N ALA A 22 -11.57 0.30 13.50
CA ALA A 22 -12.81 0.91 13.00
C ALA A 22 -12.84 1.07 11.47
N ILE A 23 -11.69 0.96 10.79
CA ILE A 23 -11.56 1.09 9.34
C ILE A 23 -11.46 -0.31 8.73
N GLY A 24 -12.56 -0.82 8.19
CA GLY A 24 -12.59 -2.11 7.49
C GLY A 24 -13.10 -3.32 8.28
N ALA A 25 -13.84 -3.11 9.37
CA ALA A 25 -14.42 -4.19 10.18
C ALA A 25 -15.56 -4.95 9.49
N VAL A 26 -15.23 -5.76 8.49
CA VAL A 26 -15.88 -7.06 8.24
C VAL A 26 -14.78 -8.07 7.86
N GLY A 27 -14.12 -8.66 8.86
CA GLY A 27 -13.47 -9.98 8.68
C GLY A 27 -11.94 -10.10 8.67
N GLY A 28 -11.14 -9.28 9.39
CA GLY A 28 -9.71 -9.61 9.56
C GLY A 28 -8.87 -8.63 10.38
N TYR A 29 -7.70 -9.10 10.85
CA TYR A 29 -6.67 -8.41 11.65
C TYR A 29 -5.92 -7.25 10.92
N LEU A 30 -6.35 -6.87 9.71
CA LEU A 30 -5.66 -5.90 8.85
C LEU A 30 -6.49 -4.61 8.81
N GLY A 31 -5.93 -3.53 9.35
CA GLY A 31 -6.64 -2.28 9.62
C GLY A 31 -6.52 -1.23 8.51
N HIS A 32 -5.49 -1.31 7.66
CA HIS A 32 -5.32 -0.35 6.56
C HIS A 32 -4.28 -0.80 5.55
N VAL A 33 -4.37 -0.30 4.31
CA VAL A 33 -3.32 -0.51 3.30
C VAL A 33 -2.99 0.78 2.57
N LEU A 34 -1.71 0.98 2.28
CA LEU A 34 -1.14 2.20 1.71
C LEU A 34 -0.26 1.87 0.51
N VAL A 35 -0.19 2.77 -0.48
CA VAL A 35 0.81 2.70 -1.57
C VAL A 35 2.01 3.57 -1.19
N VAL A 36 3.22 3.04 -1.28
CA VAL A 36 4.47 3.79 -1.12
C VAL A 36 4.68 4.67 -2.36
N LEU A 37 4.96 5.96 -2.15
CA LEU A 37 5.18 6.92 -3.24
C LEU A 37 6.65 7.28 -3.48
N GLY A 38 7.55 6.90 -2.57
CA GLY A 38 8.94 7.31 -2.63
C GLY A 38 9.84 6.39 -1.82
N GLN A 39 11.15 6.56 -2.00
CA GLN A 39 12.11 5.86 -1.17
C GLN A 39 12.02 6.36 0.28
N PRO A 40 11.97 5.48 1.28
CA PRO A 40 11.97 5.90 2.68
C PRO A 40 13.26 6.64 3.03
N ARG A 41 13.13 7.64 3.89
CA ARG A 41 14.24 8.50 4.29
C ARG A 41 14.59 8.30 5.76
N LEU A 42 15.86 7.99 6.03
CA LEU A 42 16.35 7.77 7.39
C LEU A 42 16.68 9.11 8.04
N VAL A 43 16.14 9.33 9.24
CA VAL A 43 16.40 10.51 10.07
C VAL A 43 17.08 10.07 11.36
N GLN A 44 18.32 10.55 11.54
CA GLN A 44 19.13 10.28 12.72
C GLN A 44 18.79 11.26 13.82
N GLY A 45 18.71 10.79 15.07
CA GLY A 45 18.28 11.63 16.19
C GLY A 45 19.17 12.84 16.48
N GLY A 46 20.42 12.87 16.02
CA GLY A 46 21.34 14.00 16.27
C GLY A 46 21.46 15.03 15.16
N GLY A 47 20.71 14.92 14.06
CA GLY A 47 20.83 15.83 12.91
C GLY A 47 19.86 17.01 12.94
N ASP A 48 20.13 18.04 12.12
CA ASP A 48 19.28 19.23 11.97
C ASP A 48 17.83 18.87 11.66
N GLU A 49 17.62 17.87 10.81
CA GLU A 49 16.28 17.40 10.48
C GLU A 49 15.56 16.76 11.67
N ALA A 50 16.27 16.08 12.57
CA ALA A 50 15.65 15.58 13.78
C ALA A 50 15.23 16.71 14.72
N GLU A 51 15.98 17.82 14.75
CA GLU A 51 15.57 19.03 15.46
C GLU A 51 14.31 19.65 14.85
N GLU A 52 14.21 19.70 13.52
CA GLU A 52 12.99 20.14 12.84
C GLU A 52 11.80 19.24 13.20
N LEU A 53 11.97 17.91 13.13
CA LEU A 53 10.91 16.97 13.51
C LEU A 53 10.53 17.03 14.99
N ARG A 54 11.46 17.35 15.89
CA ARG A 54 11.16 17.55 17.32
C ARG A 54 10.17 18.68 17.57
N THR A 55 10.00 19.62 16.63
CA THR A 55 9.00 20.69 16.75
C THR A 55 7.56 20.18 16.63
N VAL A 56 7.36 19.02 15.99
CA VAL A 56 6.03 18.43 15.74
C VAL A 56 5.84 17.06 16.38
N LEU A 57 6.91 16.30 16.62
CA LEU A 57 6.85 14.96 17.21
C LEU A 57 6.82 15.01 18.75
N PRO A 58 6.09 14.09 19.40
CA PRO A 58 6.12 13.99 20.86
C PRO A 58 7.52 13.58 21.34
N THR A 59 7.90 13.99 22.54
CA THR A 59 9.18 13.59 23.16
C THR A 59 8.91 12.70 24.36
N PRO A 60 9.59 11.54 24.50
CA PRO A 60 10.70 11.03 23.69
C PRO A 60 10.26 10.24 22.43
N MET A 61 11.10 10.27 21.37
CA MET A 61 10.96 9.40 20.19
C MET A 61 12.04 8.30 20.13
N PRO A 62 11.73 7.12 19.58
CA PRO A 62 12.66 6.01 19.43
C PRO A 62 13.53 6.18 18.17
N TRP A 63 14.50 7.09 18.21
CA TRP A 63 15.43 7.28 17.10
C TRP A 63 16.28 6.02 16.83
N PRO A 64 16.70 5.76 15.57
CA PRO A 64 16.41 6.54 14.37
C PRO A 64 14.98 6.31 13.83
N LEU A 65 14.49 7.28 13.05
CA LEU A 65 13.16 7.26 12.44
C LEU A 65 13.27 7.15 10.91
N TRP A 66 12.25 6.58 10.30
CA TRP A 66 12.07 6.52 8.85
C TRP A 66 10.85 7.34 8.46
N LEU A 67 11.03 8.25 7.51
CA LEU A 67 9.94 8.98 6.90
C LEU A 67 9.54 8.32 5.59
N LEU A 68 8.25 8.03 5.42
CA LEU A 68 7.71 7.34 4.26
C LEU A 68 6.51 8.08 3.69
N LYS A 69 6.64 8.51 2.44
CA LYS A 69 5.54 9.14 1.70
C LYS A 69 4.62 8.05 1.16
N THR A 70 3.32 8.14 1.46
CA THR A 70 2.32 7.16 1.05
C THR A 70 1.09 7.81 0.41
N PHE A 71 0.29 7.00 -0.27
CA PHE A 71 -1.01 7.35 -0.84
C PHE A 71 -2.10 6.44 -0.29
N GLU A 72 -3.22 7.01 0.12
CA GLU A 72 -4.26 6.29 0.82
C GLU A 72 -5.65 6.93 0.71
N SER A 73 -6.64 6.19 1.21
CA SER A 73 -7.99 6.68 1.49
C SER A 73 -8.32 6.45 2.95
N THR A 74 -8.82 7.47 3.65
CA THR A 74 -9.19 7.39 5.07
C THR A 74 -10.56 8.02 5.31
N SER A 75 -11.22 7.71 6.42
CA SER A 75 -12.46 8.39 6.82
C SER A 75 -12.24 9.80 7.36
N SER A 76 -11.03 10.15 7.80
CA SER A 76 -10.72 11.46 8.39
C SER A 76 -10.55 12.57 7.35
N VAL A 77 -10.28 12.22 6.08
CA VAL A 77 -10.01 13.17 4.99
C VAL A 77 -10.84 12.73 3.77
N THR A 78 -11.59 13.66 3.20
CA THR A 78 -12.37 13.40 1.99
C THR A 78 -11.46 13.09 0.81
N GLY A 79 -11.72 11.98 0.12
CA GLY A 79 -11.01 11.57 -1.09
C GLY A 79 -9.69 10.86 -0.82
N LEU A 80 -8.84 10.82 -1.84
CA LEU A 80 -7.48 10.27 -1.75
C LEU A 80 -6.50 11.36 -1.38
N HIS A 81 -5.53 11.02 -0.54
CA HIS A 81 -4.52 11.97 -0.12
C HIS A 81 -3.15 11.31 0.05
N THR A 82 -2.16 12.17 0.20
CA THR A 82 -0.77 11.80 0.39
C THR A 82 -0.36 12.18 1.81
N SER A 83 0.27 11.24 2.52
CA SER A 83 0.72 11.44 3.90
C SER A 83 2.18 11.08 4.06
N ASN A 84 2.84 11.71 5.03
CA ASN A 84 4.19 11.35 5.46
C ASN A 84 4.11 10.56 6.76
N HIS A 85 4.37 9.26 6.67
CA HIS A 85 4.36 8.36 7.81
C HIS A 85 5.70 8.32 8.51
N VAL A 86 5.65 8.22 9.84
CA VAL A 86 6.82 8.07 10.71
C VAL A 86 6.90 6.62 11.16
N ILE A 87 8.00 5.95 10.82
CA ILE A 87 8.22 4.54 11.09
C ILE A 87 9.45 4.37 11.97
N HIS A 88 9.39 3.45 12.92
CA HIS A 88 10.53 2.98 13.67
C HIS A 88 10.72 1.47 13.45
N VAL A 89 11.97 1.05 13.32
CA VAL A 89 12.33 -0.38 13.26
C VAL A 89 12.80 -0.79 14.63
N GLU A 90 12.01 -1.59 15.33
CA GLU A 90 12.37 -2.09 16.65
C GLU A 90 13.62 -2.98 16.52
N GLU A 91 14.72 -2.61 17.18
CA GLU A 91 16.00 -3.30 17.00
C GLU A 91 15.98 -4.76 17.48
N SER A 92 15.20 -5.04 18.53
CA SER A 92 15.14 -6.36 19.17
C SER A 92 14.43 -7.40 18.30
N THR A 93 13.36 -7.01 17.61
CA THR A 93 12.48 -7.89 16.81
C THR A 93 12.66 -7.68 15.30
N GLY A 94 13.15 -6.51 14.89
CA GLY A 94 13.10 -6.05 13.50
C GLY A 94 11.69 -5.69 13.04
N ARG A 95 10.73 -5.53 13.95
CA ARG A 95 9.34 -5.16 13.64
C ARG A 95 9.25 -3.71 13.21
N PHE A 96 8.42 -3.44 12.23
CA PHE A 96 8.10 -2.07 11.81
C PHE A 96 6.94 -1.54 12.64
N ARG A 97 7.21 -0.48 13.39
CA ARG A 97 6.18 0.27 14.12
C ARG A 97 5.84 1.52 13.33
N LEU A 98 4.57 1.68 12.99
CA LEU A 98 4.05 2.91 12.41
C LEU A 98 3.68 3.82 13.57
N LEU A 99 4.48 4.85 13.84
CA LEU A 99 4.30 5.71 15.01
C LEU A 99 3.20 6.75 14.81
N GLY A 100 2.94 7.13 13.57
CA GLY A 100 1.97 8.15 13.22
C GLY A 100 2.20 8.72 11.83
N GLU A 101 1.48 9.78 11.53
CA GLU A 101 1.63 10.58 10.31
C GLU A 101 1.85 12.06 10.63
N ILE A 102 2.59 12.75 9.77
CA ILE A 102 2.78 14.20 9.80
C ILE A 102 1.89 14.79 8.71
N GLN A 103 0.82 15.46 9.14
CA GLN A 103 -0.09 16.17 8.24
C GLN A 103 0.43 17.59 8.00
N TRP A 104 0.65 17.93 6.72
CA TRP A 104 0.85 19.30 6.24
C TRP A 104 2.00 20.06 6.93
N GLY A 105 2.95 19.33 7.53
CA GLY A 105 4.11 19.88 8.24
C GLY A 105 3.79 20.48 9.62
N GLU A 106 2.55 20.41 10.09
CA GLU A 106 2.09 21.17 11.26
C GLU A 106 1.58 20.29 12.39
N GLN A 107 1.08 19.09 12.10
CA GLN A 107 0.49 18.23 13.12
C GLN A 107 0.93 16.78 12.97
N PHE A 108 1.47 16.22 14.06
CA PHE A 108 1.67 14.79 14.19
C PHE A 108 0.42 14.12 14.74
N ILE A 109 -0.06 13.09 14.05
CA ILE A 109 -1.15 12.23 14.51
C ILE A 109 -0.55 10.89 14.90
N GLU A 110 -0.50 10.65 16.22
CA GLU A 110 0.06 9.42 16.78
C GLU A 110 -0.84 8.21 16.52
N TYR A 111 -0.20 7.09 16.19
CA TYR A 111 -0.82 5.78 16.08
C TYR A 111 -0.40 4.90 17.25
N GLU A 112 -1.40 4.44 18.01
CA GLU A 112 -1.17 3.56 19.14
C GLU A 112 -0.99 2.12 18.66
N GLY A 113 0.14 1.51 19.01
CA GLY A 113 0.39 0.08 18.80
C GLY A 113 0.45 -0.38 17.33
N ALA A 114 0.44 0.53 16.35
CA ALA A 114 0.34 0.15 14.95
C ALA A 114 1.62 -0.54 14.43
N VAL A 115 1.43 -1.70 13.83
CA VAL A 115 2.49 -2.53 13.23
C VAL A 115 2.33 -2.52 11.72
N ALA A 116 3.42 -2.32 10.99
CA ALA A 116 3.42 -2.34 9.54
C ALA A 116 4.06 -3.62 8.99
N GLU A 117 3.47 -4.16 7.94
CA GLU A 117 4.06 -5.18 7.07
C GLU A 117 4.24 -4.54 5.69
N PHE A 118 5.45 -4.63 5.12
CA PHE A 118 5.72 -4.07 3.79
C PHE A 118 5.73 -5.17 2.74
N TRP A 119 5.18 -4.88 1.57
CA TRP A 119 5.12 -5.80 0.45
C TRP A 119 5.80 -5.17 -0.76
N LYS A 120 6.84 -5.84 -1.22
CA LYS A 120 7.61 -5.41 -2.38
C LYS A 120 6.96 -5.91 -3.66
N ALA A 121 6.81 -4.99 -4.61
CA ALA A 121 6.43 -5.36 -5.95
C ALA A 121 7.44 -6.35 -6.56
N PRO A 122 7.02 -7.25 -7.47
CA PRO A 122 7.90 -8.23 -8.09
C PRO A 122 9.08 -7.59 -8.83
N ALA A 123 10.26 -8.21 -8.74
CA ALA A 123 11.50 -7.65 -9.30
C ALA A 123 11.42 -7.29 -10.81
N PRO A 124 10.78 -8.10 -11.69
CA PRO A 124 10.61 -7.72 -13.10
C PRO A 124 9.84 -6.41 -13.25
N LEU A 125 8.77 -6.24 -12.48
CA LEU A 125 7.94 -5.04 -12.50
C LEU A 125 8.72 -3.82 -11.98
N ARG A 126 9.46 -3.98 -10.89
CA ARG A 126 10.32 -2.93 -10.31
C ARG A 126 11.40 -2.44 -11.26
N SER A 127 11.95 -3.33 -12.08
CA SER A 127 13.02 -2.98 -13.03
C SER A 127 12.54 -2.04 -14.15
N ALA A 128 11.23 -2.02 -14.40
CA ALA A 128 10.58 -1.24 -15.44
C ALA A 128 9.79 -0.04 -14.90
N PHE A 129 9.99 0.35 -13.63
CA PHE A 129 9.21 1.42 -13.02
C PHE A 129 9.37 2.77 -13.71
N ARG A 130 8.22 3.42 -13.89
CA ARG A 130 8.04 4.71 -14.54
C ARG A 130 7.28 5.61 -13.58
N THR A 131 8.02 6.44 -12.84
CA THR A 131 7.44 7.33 -11.82
C THR A 131 6.55 8.40 -12.40
N ASP A 132 6.78 8.81 -13.65
CA ASP A 132 5.92 9.69 -14.41
C ASP A 132 4.52 9.08 -14.62
N LEU A 133 4.45 7.81 -15.04
CA LEU A 133 3.18 7.10 -15.18
C LEU A 133 2.50 6.86 -13.84
N MET A 134 3.27 6.58 -12.77
CA MET A 134 2.70 6.48 -11.42
C MET A 134 2.05 7.80 -10.99
N ASN A 135 2.73 8.94 -11.21
CA ASN A 135 2.17 10.25 -10.90
C ASN A 135 0.90 10.54 -11.69
N GLU A 136 0.87 10.21 -12.98
CA GLU A 136 -0.33 10.34 -13.82
C GLU A 136 -1.51 9.54 -13.26
N VAL A 137 -1.28 8.28 -12.86
CA VAL A 137 -2.31 7.44 -12.21
C VAL A 137 -2.79 8.05 -10.90
N LEU A 138 -1.88 8.57 -10.07
CA LEU A 138 -2.25 9.18 -8.79
C LEU A 138 -3.12 10.42 -8.99
N GLU A 139 -2.82 11.26 -9.97
CA GLU A 139 -3.64 12.43 -10.29
C GLU A 139 -5.02 12.00 -10.83
N GLU A 140 -5.09 11.05 -11.78
CA GLU A 140 -6.36 10.51 -12.27
C GLU A 140 -7.22 9.92 -11.15
N MET A 141 -6.60 9.22 -10.20
CA MET A 141 -7.30 8.63 -9.07
C MET A 141 -7.82 9.70 -8.10
N LYS A 142 -7.05 10.76 -7.83
CA LYS A 142 -7.50 11.89 -7.01
C LYS A 142 -8.69 12.62 -7.64
N GLU A 143 -8.69 12.78 -8.96
CA GLU A 143 -9.77 13.45 -9.70
C GLU A 143 -11.07 12.63 -9.74
N SER A 144 -10.98 11.29 -9.69
CA SER A 144 -12.11 10.39 -9.93
C SER A 144 -12.71 9.73 -8.69
N GLN A 145 -12.06 9.80 -7.52
CA GLN A 145 -12.52 9.07 -6.34
C GLN A 145 -13.17 9.95 -5.27
N ASP A 146 -14.44 9.63 -4.97
CA ASP A 146 -15.24 10.19 -3.88
C ASP A 146 -14.80 9.65 -2.49
N SER A 147 -15.30 10.30 -1.42
CA SER A 147 -15.09 9.84 -0.04
C SER A 147 -15.67 8.45 0.25
N TRP A 148 -14.91 7.71 1.05
CA TRP A 148 -15.24 6.36 1.54
C TRP A 148 -16.56 6.33 2.32
N SER A 149 -17.28 5.20 2.24
CA SER A 149 -18.40 4.91 3.14
C SER A 149 -18.37 3.46 3.65
N LEU A 150 -18.67 3.29 4.94
CA LEU A 150 -18.73 1.99 5.64
C LEU A 150 -19.69 0.99 4.95
N PHE A 151 -20.75 1.49 4.32
CA PHE A 151 -21.75 0.68 3.61
C PHE A 151 -21.16 -0.09 2.42
N THR A 152 -20.05 0.39 1.86
CA THR A 152 -19.38 -0.23 0.71
C THR A 152 -18.66 -1.51 1.10
N ALA A 153 -18.06 -1.56 2.30
CA ALA A 153 -17.32 -2.73 2.77
C ALA A 153 -18.22 -3.96 3.00
N VAL A 154 -19.46 -3.76 3.46
CA VAL A 154 -20.42 -4.86 3.68
C VAL A 154 -20.83 -5.51 2.35
N ARG A 155 -20.94 -4.72 1.27
CA ARG A 155 -21.30 -5.23 -0.06
C ARG A 155 -20.18 -6.06 -0.69
N ALA A 156 -18.93 -5.69 -0.44
CA ALA A 156 -17.74 -6.40 -0.94
C ALA A 156 -17.73 -7.88 -0.51
N VAL A 157 -18.07 -8.15 0.75
CA VAL A 157 -18.04 -9.50 1.35
C VAL A 157 -18.96 -10.51 0.67
N LEU A 158 -20.00 -10.05 -0.04
CA LEU A 158 -21.01 -10.91 -0.65
C LEU A 158 -20.65 -11.36 -2.07
N ARG A 159 -19.51 -10.93 -2.63
CA ARG A 159 -19.11 -11.22 -4.02
C ARG A 159 -17.66 -11.66 -4.09
N SER A 160 -17.36 -12.63 -4.96
CA SER A 160 -15.98 -13.07 -5.20
C SER A 160 -15.15 -11.98 -5.86
N ALA A 161 -13.99 -11.67 -5.27
CA ALA A 161 -13.00 -10.72 -5.78
C ALA A 161 -12.10 -11.27 -6.88
N PHE A 162 -12.07 -12.59 -7.05
CA PHE A 162 -11.17 -13.25 -7.97
C PHE A 162 -11.69 -13.23 -9.41
N VAL A 163 -10.75 -13.18 -10.34
CA VAL A 163 -10.96 -13.36 -11.76
C VAL A 163 -10.83 -14.84 -12.11
N GLU A 164 -11.68 -15.33 -13.02
CA GLU A 164 -11.60 -16.70 -13.52
C GLU A 164 -10.39 -16.88 -14.46
N GLU A 165 -9.64 -17.99 -14.31
CA GLU A 165 -8.37 -18.19 -15.02
C GLU A 165 -8.54 -18.41 -16.54
N GLU A 166 -9.70 -18.88 -17.00
CA GLU A 166 -9.99 -19.21 -18.41
C GLU A 166 -10.79 -18.11 -19.15
N ALA A 167 -10.96 -16.93 -18.54
CA ALA A 167 -11.76 -15.87 -19.12
C ALA A 167 -11.06 -15.14 -20.29
N ASP A 168 -11.87 -14.58 -21.19
CA ASP A 168 -11.37 -13.70 -22.26
C ASP A 168 -10.66 -12.47 -21.67
N GLN A 169 -9.36 -12.33 -21.96
CA GLN A 169 -8.49 -11.35 -21.30
C GLN A 169 -9.01 -9.90 -21.46
N LEU A 170 -9.55 -9.57 -22.63
CA LEU A 170 -10.04 -8.22 -22.91
C LEU A 170 -11.38 -7.96 -22.22
N ALA A 171 -12.30 -8.92 -22.24
CA ALA A 171 -13.55 -8.83 -21.50
C ALA A 171 -13.30 -8.72 -20.00
N THR A 172 -12.35 -9.50 -19.48
CA THR A 172 -11.94 -9.42 -18.08
C THR A 172 -11.31 -8.08 -17.73
N LEU A 173 -10.44 -7.53 -18.58
CA LEU A 173 -9.88 -6.20 -18.33
C LEU A 173 -10.99 -5.14 -18.24
N ARG A 174 -11.99 -5.19 -19.14
CA ARG A 174 -13.14 -4.28 -19.10
C ARG A 174 -13.93 -4.42 -17.80
N GLU A 175 -14.20 -5.64 -17.37
CA GLU A 175 -14.88 -5.91 -16.08
C GLU A 175 -14.08 -5.31 -14.90
N LEU A 176 -12.75 -5.45 -14.90
CA LEU A 176 -11.89 -4.86 -13.87
C LEU A 176 -11.94 -3.33 -13.91
N GLN A 177 -11.94 -2.73 -15.10
CA GLN A 177 -12.04 -1.28 -15.30
C GLN A 177 -13.38 -0.72 -14.82
N GLU A 178 -14.48 -1.45 -15.03
CA GLU A 178 -15.80 -1.11 -14.48
C GLU A 178 -15.80 -1.09 -12.95
N CYS A 179 -14.94 -1.87 -12.29
CA CYS A 179 -14.82 -1.85 -10.84
C CYS A 179 -14.14 -0.56 -10.33
N TRP A 180 -13.40 0.18 -11.16
CA TRP A 180 -12.64 1.37 -10.73
C TRP A 180 -13.51 2.57 -10.35
N VAL A 181 -14.74 2.64 -10.85
CA VAL A 181 -15.68 3.74 -10.56
C VAL A 181 -16.49 3.52 -9.28
N SER A 182 -16.35 2.35 -8.67
CA SER A 182 -17.00 2.07 -7.39
C SER A 182 -16.34 2.88 -6.28
N LYS A 183 -17.13 3.23 -5.25
CA LYS A 183 -16.59 3.93 -4.07
C LYS A 183 -15.42 3.13 -3.49
N PRO A 184 -14.25 3.75 -3.30
CA PRO A 184 -13.07 3.01 -2.92
C PRO A 184 -13.17 2.54 -1.47
N ILE A 185 -12.55 1.40 -1.17
CA ILE A 185 -12.12 1.00 0.18
C ILE A 185 -10.58 1.00 0.19
N CYS A 186 -9.94 0.92 1.36
CA CYS A 186 -8.47 0.99 1.44
C CYS A 186 -7.77 -0.01 0.47
N THR A 187 -8.28 -1.24 0.37
CA THR A 187 -7.78 -2.26 -0.57
C THR A 187 -8.00 -1.93 -2.04
N SER A 188 -9.11 -1.28 -2.39
CA SER A 188 -9.40 -0.92 -3.77
C SER A 188 -8.44 0.15 -4.26
N VAL A 189 -7.91 1.02 -3.38
CA VAL A 189 -6.88 2.01 -3.76
C VAL A 189 -5.66 1.30 -4.33
N ILE A 190 -5.17 0.25 -3.66
CA ILE A 190 -4.01 -0.52 -4.10
C ILE A 190 -4.28 -1.19 -5.44
N ILE A 191 -5.45 -1.83 -5.57
CA ILE A 191 -5.83 -2.58 -6.77
C ILE A 191 -6.00 -1.63 -7.95
N CYS A 192 -6.77 -0.56 -7.80
CA CYS A 192 -6.97 0.45 -8.84
C CYS A 192 -5.66 1.12 -9.25
N PHE A 193 -4.80 1.49 -8.28
CA PHE A 193 -3.49 2.06 -8.57
C PHE A 193 -2.67 1.15 -9.47
N TRP A 194 -2.53 -0.12 -9.09
CA TRP A 194 -1.73 -1.06 -9.85
C TRP A 194 -2.34 -1.39 -11.20
N GLN A 195 -3.65 -1.61 -11.28
CA GLN A 195 -4.30 -1.92 -12.55
C GLN A 195 -4.21 -0.75 -13.54
N ARG A 196 -4.41 0.49 -13.09
CA ARG A 196 -4.25 1.69 -13.93
C ARG A 196 -2.81 1.89 -14.36
N TYR A 197 -1.85 1.70 -13.45
CA TYR A 197 -0.42 1.78 -13.77
C TYR A 197 -0.01 0.75 -14.83
N LEU A 198 -0.44 -0.50 -14.67
CA LEU A 198 -0.16 -1.58 -15.62
C LEU A 198 -0.79 -1.32 -16.98
N CYS A 199 -1.99 -0.71 -17.04
CA CYS A 199 -2.61 -0.29 -18.31
C CYS A 199 -1.82 0.79 -19.06
N LYS A 200 -1.04 1.62 -18.34
CA LYS A 200 -0.24 2.69 -18.96
C LYS A 200 1.16 2.24 -19.40
N LEU A 201 1.59 1.03 -19.03
CA LEU A 201 2.89 0.53 -19.46
C LEU A 201 2.94 0.37 -20.99
N PRO A 202 4.02 0.81 -21.64
CA PRO A 202 4.11 0.78 -23.09
C PRO A 202 4.21 -0.67 -23.60
N ALA A 203 3.32 -1.01 -24.53
CA ALA A 203 3.43 -2.25 -25.29
C ALA A 203 4.58 -2.16 -26.31
N ALA A 204 5.18 -3.32 -26.64
CA ALA A 204 6.19 -3.40 -27.70
C ALA A 204 5.62 -3.04 -29.09
N CYS A 205 4.33 -3.30 -29.32
CA CYS A 205 3.59 -2.98 -30.55
C CYS A 205 2.31 -2.21 -30.20
N ARG A 206 2.01 -1.15 -30.96
CA ARG A 206 0.83 -0.28 -30.70
C ARG A 206 -0.51 -0.98 -30.93
N GLU A 207 -0.58 -1.89 -31.89
CA GLU A 207 -1.80 -2.61 -32.25
C GLU A 207 -2.27 -3.58 -31.14
N ASP A 208 -1.37 -3.92 -30.19
CA ASP A 208 -1.64 -4.85 -29.10
C ASP A 208 -1.73 -4.17 -27.72
N ALA A 209 -1.90 -2.84 -27.65
CA ALA A 209 -1.85 -2.10 -26.38
C ALA A 209 -2.85 -2.63 -25.34
N ASP A 210 -4.11 -2.84 -25.71
CA ASP A 210 -5.16 -3.33 -24.80
C ASP A 210 -4.90 -4.76 -24.34
N LEU A 211 -4.42 -5.62 -25.25
CA LEU A 211 -4.10 -7.00 -24.92
C LEU A 211 -2.86 -7.09 -24.02
N HIS A 212 -1.87 -6.21 -24.24
CA HIS A 212 -0.72 -6.07 -23.35
C HIS A 212 -1.14 -5.62 -21.96
N ALA A 213 -1.98 -4.58 -21.85
CA ALA A 213 -2.54 -4.11 -20.60
C ALA A 213 -3.29 -5.22 -19.86
N ALA A 214 -4.15 -5.97 -20.56
CA ALA A 214 -4.89 -7.08 -19.98
C ALA A 214 -3.95 -8.15 -19.42
N ARG A 215 -2.92 -8.56 -20.18
CA ARG A 215 -1.91 -9.52 -19.71
C ARG A 215 -1.16 -9.00 -18.49
N MET A 216 -0.78 -7.73 -18.46
CA MET A 216 -0.08 -7.13 -17.32
C MET A 216 -0.94 -7.10 -16.07
N VAL A 217 -2.20 -6.67 -16.19
CA VAL A 217 -3.16 -6.68 -15.07
C VAL A 217 -3.39 -8.11 -14.56
N LEU A 218 -3.63 -9.06 -15.46
CA LEU A 218 -3.90 -10.45 -15.07
C LEU A 218 -2.69 -11.16 -14.48
N GLN A 219 -1.49 -10.77 -14.89
CA GLN A 219 -0.24 -11.31 -14.35
C GLN A 219 0.09 -10.79 -12.96
N TRP A 220 -0.25 -9.54 -12.62
CA TRP A 220 0.28 -8.89 -11.41
C TRP A 220 -0.78 -8.43 -10.40
N MET A 221 -2.01 -8.16 -10.83
CA MET A 221 -3.10 -7.72 -9.96
C MET A 221 -4.51 -8.11 -10.50
N PRO A 222 -4.83 -9.42 -10.63
CA PRO A 222 -6.11 -9.92 -11.14
C PRO A 222 -7.24 -9.88 -10.08
N LEU A 223 -7.55 -8.70 -9.54
CA LEU A 223 -8.56 -8.53 -8.51
C LEU A 223 -9.62 -7.50 -8.88
N LYS A 224 -10.88 -7.81 -8.60
CA LYS A 224 -11.97 -6.85 -8.69
C LYS A 224 -11.91 -5.87 -7.51
N ALA A 225 -11.57 -4.62 -7.80
CA ALA A 225 -11.31 -3.61 -6.77
C ALA A 225 -12.52 -3.29 -5.89
N ASP A 226 -13.75 -3.42 -6.41
CA ASP A 226 -15.01 -3.08 -5.73
C ASP A 226 -15.41 -4.07 -4.63
N ARG A 227 -14.73 -5.21 -4.52
CA ARG A 227 -15.12 -6.32 -3.64
C ARG A 227 -13.96 -7.06 -2.96
N ALA A 228 -12.72 -6.72 -3.29
CA ALA A 228 -11.55 -7.35 -2.70
C ALA A 228 -11.32 -6.92 -1.24
N LEU A 229 -11.25 -7.91 -0.35
CA LEU A 229 -10.90 -7.70 1.05
C LEU A 229 -9.38 -7.74 1.24
N PRO A 230 -8.86 -7.32 2.41
CA PRO A 230 -7.42 -7.35 2.67
C PRO A 230 -6.81 -8.75 2.50
N GLY A 231 -7.52 -9.79 2.91
CA GLY A 231 -7.10 -11.18 2.71
C GLY A 231 -6.95 -11.58 1.24
N ASP A 232 -7.86 -11.13 0.38
CA ASP A 232 -7.81 -11.40 -1.07
C ASP A 232 -6.61 -10.70 -1.71
N LEU A 233 -6.37 -9.44 -1.32
CA LEU A 233 -5.23 -8.65 -1.77
C LEU A 233 -3.91 -9.34 -1.40
N LEU A 234 -3.71 -9.69 -0.13
CA LEU A 234 -2.46 -10.32 0.33
C LEU A 234 -2.24 -11.68 -0.32
N SER A 235 -3.29 -12.50 -0.41
CA SER A 235 -3.20 -13.82 -1.04
C SER A 235 -2.84 -13.71 -2.52
N THR A 236 -3.42 -12.73 -3.22
CA THR A 236 -3.10 -12.43 -4.62
C THR A 236 -1.66 -11.95 -4.75
N MET A 237 -1.25 -10.95 -3.98
CA MET A 237 0.12 -10.44 -4.01
C MET A 237 1.12 -11.57 -3.81
N LEU A 238 0.92 -12.42 -2.81
CA LEU A 238 1.76 -13.59 -2.58
C LEU A 238 1.75 -14.56 -3.77
N LYS A 239 0.57 -14.92 -4.31
CA LYS A 239 0.42 -15.81 -5.49
C LYS A 239 1.19 -15.27 -6.70
N TYR A 240 1.18 -13.96 -6.91
CA TYR A 240 1.79 -13.30 -8.08
C TYR A 240 3.18 -12.70 -7.79
N GLY A 241 3.92 -13.30 -6.85
CA GLY A 241 5.36 -13.08 -6.69
C GLY A 241 5.76 -11.83 -5.92
N TRP A 242 4.83 -11.18 -5.23
CA TRP A 242 5.15 -10.10 -4.31
C TRP A 242 5.83 -10.67 -3.07
N THR A 243 6.78 -9.93 -2.52
CA THR A 243 7.57 -10.39 -1.38
C THR A 243 7.25 -9.55 -0.15
N SER A 244 6.75 -10.19 0.91
CA SER A 244 6.58 -9.54 2.20
C SER A 244 7.92 -9.40 2.92
N LEU A 245 8.19 -8.19 3.43
CA LEU A 245 9.23 -7.90 4.39
C LEU A 245 8.65 -8.07 5.80
N LYS A 246 8.74 -9.29 6.33
CA LYS A 246 8.38 -9.62 7.72
C LYS A 246 9.60 -9.55 8.62
N GLU A 247 9.34 -9.35 9.92
CA GLU A 247 10.29 -9.44 11.05
C GLU A 247 11.46 -10.40 10.79
N ARG A 248 12.68 -10.03 11.22
CA ARG A 248 13.81 -10.95 11.10
C ARG A 248 13.47 -12.17 11.95
N SER A 249 13.28 -13.32 11.31
CA SER A 249 13.37 -14.59 12.04
C SER A 249 14.78 -14.65 12.59
N ARG A 250 14.95 -14.39 13.90
CA ARG A 250 16.21 -14.68 14.59
C ARG A 250 16.38 -16.18 14.47
N THR A 251 17.24 -16.63 13.56
CA THR A 251 17.87 -17.94 13.73
C THR A 251 18.61 -17.83 15.05
N LEU A 252 18.03 -18.35 16.12
CA LEU A 252 18.69 -18.51 17.40
C LEU A 252 19.88 -19.43 17.13
N THR A 253 21.04 -18.85 16.84
CA THR A 253 22.30 -19.59 16.91
C THR A 253 22.50 -19.88 18.39
N VAL A 254 21.94 -20.99 18.86
CA VAL A 254 22.23 -21.54 20.18
C VAL A 254 23.72 -21.81 20.17
N ARG A 255 24.49 -20.90 20.77
CA ARG A 255 25.88 -21.18 21.12
C ARG A 255 25.83 -22.24 22.21
N THR A 256 25.98 -23.50 21.83
CA THR A 256 26.36 -24.56 22.76
C THR A 256 27.71 -24.18 23.34
N ALA A 257 27.72 -23.95 24.65
CA ALA A 257 28.93 -23.75 25.44
C ALA A 257 29.76 -25.03 25.50
#